data_AF-A0ABD4SKP7-F1
#
_entry.id   AF-A0ABD4SKP7-F1
#
_cell.length_a   1.000
_cell.length_b   1.000
_cell.length_c   1.000
_cell.angle_alpha   90.00
_cell.angle_beta   90.00
_cell.angle_gamma   90.00
#
_symmetry.space_group_name_H-M   'P 1'
#
loop_
_entity.id
_entity.type
_entity.pdbx_description
1 polymer ?
#
loop_
_entity_poly.entity_id
_entity_poly.type
_entity_poly.pdbx_seq_one_letter_code
_entity_poly.pdbx_strand_id
1 'polypeptide(L)'
;MDHSYSNTKPHQKGKHLTLNDRTTIQELHSKGYSNRAIARELNCSPSTVGYELKRGTVSVYRYKAVEGQSTYELHRSECGRKSLFLRRHKFIDYVSHCFHNRG
;
A
#
# COMPACT_ATOMS: atom_id res chain seq x y z
N MET A 1 -9.07 -7.54 -34.42
CA MET A 1 -8.36 -6.25 -34.42
C MET A 1 -7.91 -5.99 -32.99
N ASP A 2 -6.72 -6.46 -32.63
CA ASP A 2 -6.14 -6.22 -31.30
C ASP A 2 -5.47 -4.85 -31.31
N HIS A 3 -6.09 -3.88 -30.66
CA HIS A 3 -5.49 -2.58 -30.48
C HIS A 3 -4.70 -2.53 -29.16
N SER A 4 -3.39 -2.78 -29.23
CA SER A 4 -2.50 -2.66 -28.07
C SER A 4 -2.14 -1.20 -27.80
N TYR A 5 -3.07 -0.41 -27.26
CA TYR A 5 -2.84 0.98 -26.86
C TYR A 5 -2.06 1.13 -25.53
N SER A 6 -1.24 0.13 -25.14
CA SER A 6 -0.49 0.19 -23.89
C SER A 6 0.76 1.03 -24.08
N ASN A 7 0.67 2.32 -23.75
CA ASN A 7 1.77 3.28 -23.68
C ASN A 7 2.62 3.15 -22.40
N THR A 8 2.46 2.05 -21.66
CA THR A 8 3.17 1.75 -20.41
C THR A 8 3.96 0.46 -20.54
N LYS A 9 5.23 0.46 -20.10
CA LYS A 9 6.03 -0.76 -19.95
C LYS A 9 5.26 -1.79 -19.10
N PRO A 10 5.42 -3.10 -19.35
CA PRO A 10 4.71 -4.13 -18.61
C PRO A 10 5.00 -4.01 -17.11
N HIS A 11 3.94 -3.75 -16.33
CA HIS A 11 4.03 -3.68 -14.88
C HIS A 11 4.13 -5.10 -14.30
N GLN A 12 5.11 -5.34 -13.44
CA GLN A 12 5.24 -6.62 -12.73
C GLN A 12 4.09 -6.80 -11.74
N LYS A 13 3.24 -7.81 -11.96
CA LYS A 13 2.12 -8.12 -11.06
C LYS A 13 2.63 -8.33 -9.63
N GLY A 14 1.98 -7.70 -8.65
CA GLY A 14 2.37 -7.77 -7.24
C GLY A 14 3.48 -6.82 -6.81
N LYS A 15 4.07 -6.03 -7.74
CA LYS A 15 4.99 -4.96 -7.36
C LYS A 15 4.23 -3.88 -6.59
N HIS A 16 4.69 -3.59 -5.38
CA HIS A 16 4.21 -2.48 -4.56
C HIS A 16 5.22 -1.34 -4.58
N LEU A 17 4.72 -0.11 -4.42
CA LEU A 17 5.58 1.05 -4.18
C LEU A 17 6.38 0.81 -2.90
N THR A 18 7.69 0.97 -3.02
CA THR A 18 8.60 0.98 -1.87
C THR A 18 8.64 2.37 -1.23
N LEU A 19 9.23 2.48 -0.04
CA LEU A 19 9.45 3.79 0.59
C LEU A 19 10.30 4.71 -0.31
N ASN A 20 11.31 4.16 -0.99
CA ASN A 20 12.14 4.92 -1.92
C ASN A 20 11.31 5.49 -3.08
N ASP A 21 10.42 4.68 -3.68
CA ASP A 21 9.53 5.13 -4.73
C ASP A 21 8.63 6.28 -4.24
N ARG A 22 8.10 6.19 -3.01
CA ARG A 22 7.29 7.25 -2.39
C ARG A 22 8.10 8.53 -2.16
N THR A 23 9.35 8.43 -1.75
CA THR A 23 10.25 9.57 -1.60
C THR A 23 10.49 10.25 -2.96
N THR A 24 10.70 9.48 -4.02
CA THR A 24 10.82 10.01 -5.40
C THR A 24 9.53 10.70 -5.85
N ILE A 25 8.35 10.13 -5.56
CA ILE A 25 7.06 10.81 -5.81
C ILE A 25 7.01 12.14 -5.07
N GLN A 26 7.39 12.17 -3.80
CA GLN A 26 7.39 13.41 -3.00
C GLN A 26 8.30 14.48 -3.60
N GLU A 27 9.53 14.11 -3.94
CA GLU A 27 10.51 15.04 -4.49
C GLU A 27 10.05 15.60 -5.84
N LEU A 28 9.66 14.73 -6.78
CA LEU A 28 9.24 15.17 -8.11
C LEU A 28 7.92 15.95 -8.07
N HIS A 29 6.97 15.56 -7.22
CA HIS A 29 5.73 16.31 -7.04
C HIS A 29 6.02 17.70 -6.45
N SER A 30 6.96 17.81 -5.50
CA SER A 30 7.37 19.10 -4.92
C SER A 30 8.05 20.02 -5.94
N LYS A 31 8.73 19.43 -6.93
CA LYS A 31 9.33 20.14 -8.07
C LYS A 31 8.31 20.50 -9.17
N GLY A 32 7.02 20.17 -9.00
CA GLY A 32 5.96 20.51 -9.95
C GLY A 32 5.85 19.60 -11.17
N TYR A 33 6.46 18.40 -11.13
CA TYR A 33 6.31 17.44 -12.22
C TYR A 33 4.89 16.88 -12.30
N SER A 34 4.40 16.65 -13.53
CA SER A 34 3.10 16.03 -13.73
C SER A 34 3.10 14.54 -13.35
N ASN A 35 1.94 14.01 -12.96
CA ASN A 35 1.78 12.58 -12.62
C ASN A 35 2.30 11.63 -13.72
N ARG A 36 2.17 12.03 -14.99
CA ARG A 36 2.69 11.26 -16.14
C ARG A 36 4.22 11.27 -16.21
N ALA A 37 4.88 12.36 -15.82
CA ALA A 37 6.33 12.43 -15.75
C ALA A 37 6.87 11.55 -14.60
N ILE A 38 6.27 11.65 -13.41
CA ILE A 38 6.61 10.83 -12.24
C ILE A 38 6.42 9.34 -12.53
N ALA A 39 5.32 8.98 -13.20
CA ALA A 39 5.03 7.60 -13.55
C ALA A 39 6.05 6.99 -14.53
N ARG A 40 6.59 7.79 -15.46
CA ARG A 40 7.66 7.36 -16.37
C ARG A 40 8.95 7.07 -15.62
N GLU A 41 9.30 7.89 -14.63
CA GLU A 41 10.48 7.68 -13.77
C GLU A 41 10.38 6.35 -13.00
N LEU A 42 9.24 6.12 -12.35
CA LEU A 42 9.02 4.95 -11.49
C LEU A 42 8.60 3.68 -12.25
N ASN A 43 8.46 3.79 -13.58
CA ASN A 43 7.94 2.73 -14.45
C ASN A 43 6.60 2.17 -13.93
N CYS A 44 5.68 3.05 -13.54
CA CYS A 44 4.35 2.71 -13.05
C CYS A 44 3.24 3.43 -13.87
N SER A 45 1.98 3.19 -13.55
CA SER A 45 0.88 3.89 -14.23
C SER A 45 0.70 5.31 -13.67
N PRO A 46 0.29 6.31 -14.48
CA PRO A 46 -0.05 7.65 -13.96
C PRO A 46 -1.13 7.62 -12.88
N SER A 47 -2.05 6.65 -12.98
CA SER A 47 -3.08 6.37 -11.99
C SER A 47 -2.49 5.97 -10.65
N THR A 48 -1.44 5.13 -10.65
CA THR A 48 -0.72 4.69 -9.44
C THR A 48 -0.18 5.90 -8.66
N VAL A 49 0.45 6.86 -9.36
CA VAL A 49 0.94 8.11 -8.76
C VAL A 49 -0.22 8.91 -8.18
N GLY A 50 -1.32 9.07 -8.92
CA GLY A 50 -2.51 9.78 -8.43
C GLY A 50 -3.12 9.17 -7.18
N TYR A 51 -3.24 7.83 -7.12
CA TYR A 51 -3.74 7.13 -5.94
C TYR A 51 -2.79 7.25 -4.75
N GLU A 52 -1.48 7.23 -4.99
CA GLU A 52 -0.48 7.42 -3.94
C GLU A 52 -0.52 8.83 -3.36
N LEU A 53 -0.59 9.87 -4.22
CA LEU A 53 -0.77 11.24 -3.77
C LEU A 53 -2.04 11.37 -2.93
N LYS A 54 -3.17 10.82 -3.39
CA LYS A 54 -4.43 10.84 -2.61
C LYS A 54 -4.30 10.16 -1.25
N ARG A 55 -3.48 9.11 -1.12
CA ARG A 55 -3.22 8.42 0.15
C ARG A 55 -2.36 9.24 1.12
N GLY A 56 -1.30 9.88 0.64
CA GLY A 56 -0.34 10.60 1.48
C GLY A 56 -0.53 12.12 1.55
N THR A 57 -1.63 12.66 1.03
CA THR A 57 -1.94 14.10 1.12
C THR A 57 -2.54 14.40 2.48
N VAL A 58 -1.74 14.95 3.40
CA VAL A 58 -2.13 15.29 4.78
C VAL A 58 -2.69 16.72 4.90
N SER A 59 -2.38 17.60 3.94
CA SER A 59 -3.00 18.92 3.79
C SER A 59 -3.16 19.26 2.32
N VAL A 60 -3.99 20.28 2.01
CA VAL A 60 -4.41 20.68 0.65
C VAL A 60 -3.25 20.80 -0.37
N TYR A 61 -2.00 20.96 0.07
CA TYR A 61 -0.87 21.25 -0.82
C TYR A 61 0.41 20.42 -0.62
N ARG A 62 0.48 19.50 0.37
CA ARG A 62 1.75 18.80 0.65
C ARG A 62 1.55 17.30 0.88
N TYR A 63 1.95 16.53 -0.13
CA TYR A 63 2.16 15.09 0.01
C TYR A 63 3.38 14.80 0.89
N LYS A 64 3.25 13.80 1.78
CA LYS A 64 4.33 13.27 2.60
C LYS A 64 4.45 11.76 2.40
N ALA A 65 5.63 11.30 1.99
CA ALA A 65 5.92 9.89 1.72
C ALA A 65 5.72 8.99 2.96
N VAL A 66 6.14 9.46 4.14
CA VAL A 66 6.00 8.74 5.41
C VAL A 66 4.53 8.51 5.76
N GLU A 67 3.68 9.50 5.51
CA GLU A 67 2.23 9.42 5.75
C GLU A 67 1.56 8.48 4.73
N GLY A 68 1.97 8.56 3.46
CA GLY A 68 1.56 7.60 2.43
C GLY A 68 1.95 6.16 2.76
N GLN A 69 3.12 5.95 3.35
CA GLN A 69 3.57 4.64 3.83
C GLN A 69 2.72 4.15 5.00
N SER A 70 2.56 4.97 6.04
CA SER A 70 1.79 4.62 7.25
C SER A 70 0.34 4.26 6.92
N THR A 71 -0.33 5.08 6.11
CA THR A 71 -1.70 4.80 5.65
C THR A 71 -1.79 3.51 4.81
N TYR A 72 -0.80 3.25 3.96
CA TYR A 72 -0.73 1.99 3.21
C TYR A 72 -0.59 0.78 4.12
N GLU A 73 0.30 0.83 5.12
CA GLU A 73 0.53 -0.25 6.08
C GLU A 73 -0.70 -0.51 6.95
N LEU A 74 -1.37 0.54 7.43
CA LEU A 74 -2.61 0.43 8.19
C LEU A 74 -3.68 -0.32 7.38
N HIS A 75 -3.99 0.15 6.17
CA HIS A 75 -4.96 -0.52 5.31
C HIS A 75 -4.53 -1.96 4.97
N ARG A 76 -3.22 -2.19 4.76
CA ARG A 76 -2.70 -3.52 4.44
C ARG A 76 -2.86 -4.50 5.60
N SER A 77 -2.76 -4.04 6.84
CA SER A 77 -2.99 -4.82 8.06
C SER A 77 -4.44 -5.25 8.21
N GLU A 78 -5.38 -4.42 7.74
CA GLU A 78 -6.81 -4.70 7.74
C GLU A 78 -7.21 -5.68 6.65
N CYS A 79 -6.49 -5.66 5.53
CA CYS A 79 -6.71 -6.56 4.41
C CYS A 79 -6.42 -8.04 4.76
N GLY A 80 -7.17 -8.95 4.12
CA GLY A 80 -6.96 -10.39 4.21
C GLY A 80 -7.82 -11.10 5.26
N ARG A 81 -7.75 -12.44 5.25
CA ARG A 81 -8.55 -13.28 6.16
C ARG A 81 -7.96 -13.20 7.57
N LYS A 82 -8.72 -12.63 8.51
CA LYS A 82 -8.37 -12.64 9.95
C LYS A 82 -8.36 -14.07 10.49
N SER A 83 -7.42 -14.38 11.38
CA SER A 83 -7.26 -15.73 11.90
C SER A 83 -8.53 -16.22 12.62
N LEU A 84 -8.85 -17.50 12.45
CA LEU A 84 -9.97 -18.11 13.21
C LEU A 84 -9.69 -18.10 14.71
N PHE A 85 -8.42 -18.06 15.11
CA PHE A 85 -7.97 -17.89 16.49
C PHE A 85 -8.58 -16.64 17.12
N LEU A 86 -8.50 -15.47 16.46
CA LEU A 86 -9.10 -14.23 16.99
C LEU A 86 -10.61 -14.36 17.17
N ARG A 87 -11.32 -15.07 16.27
CA ARG A 87 -12.77 -15.30 16.40
C ARG A 87 -13.13 -16.31 17.48
N ARG A 88 -12.27 -17.28 17.76
CA ARG A 88 -12.55 -18.43 18.64
C ARG A 88 -11.69 -18.43 19.90
N HIS A 89 -11.12 -17.28 20.29
CA HIS A 89 -10.17 -17.18 21.40
C HIS A 89 -10.71 -17.82 22.68
N LYS A 90 -11.98 -17.58 23.04
CA LYS A 90 -12.64 -18.21 24.21
C LYS A 90 -12.51 -19.73 24.27
N PHE A 91 -12.64 -20.42 23.14
CA PHE A 91 -12.49 -21.87 23.08
C PHE A 91 -11.03 -22.29 23.22
N ILE A 92 -10.11 -21.56 22.59
CA ILE A 92 -8.68 -21.84 22.68
C ILE A 92 -8.16 -21.58 24.10
N ASP A 93 -8.62 -20.51 24.75
CA ASP A 93 -8.30 -20.17 26.14
C ASP A 93 -8.81 -21.23 27.10
N TYR A 94 -10.03 -21.73 26.89
CA TYR A 94 -10.60 -22.84 27.65
C TYR A 94 -9.73 -24.11 27.53
N VAL A 95 -9.38 -24.50 26.29
CA VAL A 95 -8.53 -25.67 26.06
C VAL A 95 -7.17 -25.47 26.72
N SER A 96 -6.55 -24.30 26.57
CA SER A 96 -5.27 -23.97 27.21
C SER A 96 -5.35 -24.09 28.72
N HIS A 97 -6.39 -23.52 29.35
CA HIS A 97 -6.62 -23.63 30.79
C HIS A 97 -6.75 -25.10 31.24
N CYS A 98 -7.48 -25.94 30.49
CA CYS A 98 -7.63 -27.36 30.80
C CYS A 98 -6.33 -28.15 30.68
N PHE A 99 -5.44 -27.79 29.75
CA PHE A 99 -4.13 -28.43 29.60
C PHE A 99 -3.15 -28.05 30.72
N HIS A 100 -3.18 -26.81 31.21
CA HIS A 100 -2.24 -26.33 32.22
C HIS A 100 -2.72 -26.54 33.67
N ASN A 101 -4.04 -26.65 33.91
CA ASN A 101 -4.60 -26.90 35.24
C ASN A 101 -4.93 -28.38 35.51
N ARG A 102 -4.54 -29.29 34.61
CA ARG A 102 -4.44 -30.72 34.90
C ARG A 102 -2.98 -31.04 35.23
N GLY A 103 -2.55 -30.58 36.41
CA GLY A 103 -1.30 -30.93 37.08
C GLY A 103 -1.59 -31.20 38.54
#